data_AF-A0A7J9KU89-F1
#
_entry.id   AF-A0A7J9KU89-F1
#
_cell.length_a   1.000
_cell.length_b   1.000
_cell.length_c   1.000
_cell.angle_alpha   90.00
_cell.angle_beta   90.00
_cell.angle_gamma   90.00
#
_symmetry.space_group_name_H-M   'P 1'
#
loop_
_entity.id
_entity.type
_entity.pdbx_description
1 polymer ?
#
loop_
_entity_poly.entity_id
_entity_poly.type
_entity_poly.pdbx_seq_one_letter_code
_entity_poly.pdbx_strand_id
1 'polypeptide(L)' 'MILKRAGVDVKEMAGFVYNPLTGRWSLSDDISVNFIAYGTKEK' A
#
# COMPACT_ATOMS: atom_id res chain seq x y z
N MET A 1 -0.22 15.58 3.15
CA MET A 1 0.16 14.16 3.33
C MET A 1 1.40 14.08 4.19
N ILE A 2 1.37 13.35 5.30
CA ILE A 2 2.49 13.25 6.26
C ILE A 2 3.77 12.70 5.60
N LEU A 3 3.63 11.75 4.68
CA LEU A 3 4.75 11.13 3.96
C LEU A 3 5.51 12.14 3.09
N LYS A 4 4.80 12.94 2.29
CA LYS A 4 5.40 14.02 1.50
C LYS A 4 6.10 15.06 2.38
N ARG A 5 5.53 15.40 3.55
CA ARG A 5 6.18 16.30 4.52
C ARG A 5 7.45 15.70 5.13
N ALA A 6 7.53 14.38 5.23
CA ALA A 6 8.72 13.66 5.68
C ALA A 6 9.77 13.45 4.56
N GLY A 7 9.56 14.02 3.38
CA GLY A 7 10.45 13.84 2.22
C GLY A 7 10.35 12.46 1.56
N VAL A 8 9.26 11.72 1.82
CA VAL A 8 9.00 10.43 1.20
C VAL A 8 8.09 10.62 -0.01
N ASP A 9 8.59 10.25 -1.17
CA ASP A 9 7.82 10.17 -2.41
C ASP A 9 7.20 8.78 -2.53
N VAL A 10 5.86 8.71 -2.54
CA VAL A 10 5.12 7.45 -2.64
C VAL A 10 5.05 7.04 -4.11
N LYS A 11 5.58 5.86 -4.41
CA LYS A 11 5.65 5.32 -5.77
C LYS A 11 4.46 4.42 -6.10
N GLU A 12 4.09 3.56 -5.15
CA GLU A 12 3.05 2.56 -5.35
C GLU A 12 2.21 2.41 -4.08
N MET A 13 0.93 2.09 -4.27
CA MET A 13 0.00 1.78 -3.20
C MET A 13 -0.88 0.61 -3.62
N ALA A 14 -1.16 -0.27 -2.67
CA ALA A 14 -2.05 -1.42 -2.87
C ALA A 14 -2.79 -1.72 -1.57
N GLY A 15 -3.99 -2.28 -1.68
CA GLY A 15 -4.67 -2.93 -0.57
C GLY A 15 -4.23 -4.38 -0.40
N PHE A 16 -4.71 -5.02 0.65
CA PHE A 16 -4.59 -6.44 0.88
C PHE A 16 -5.97 -7.07 1.05
N VAL A 17 -6.15 -8.22 0.42
CA VAL A 17 -7.38 -9.00 0.47
C VAL A 17 -7.08 -10.46 0.83
N TYR A 18 -7.96 -11.05 1.63
CA TYR A 18 -7.92 -12.47 1.95
C TYR A 18 -8.84 -13.24 1.00
N ASN A 19 -8.31 -14.27 0.35
CA ASN A 19 -9.09 -15.20 -0.47
C ASN A 19 -9.45 -16.43 0.38
N PRO A 20 -10.74 -16.60 0.77
CA PRO A 20 -11.16 -17.71 1.64
C PRO A 20 -11.12 -19.08 0.97
N LEU A 21 -11.22 -19.14 -0.36
CA LEU A 21 -11.18 -20.40 -1.10
C LEU A 21 -9.77 -21.01 -1.13
N THR A 22 -8.75 -20.15 -1.13
CA THR A 22 -7.34 -20.58 -1.16
C THR A 22 -6.64 -20.45 0.19
N GLY A 23 -7.26 -19.74 1.13
CA GLY A 23 -6.68 -19.45 2.45
C GLY A 23 -5.48 -18.50 2.40
N ARG A 24 -5.35 -17.68 1.34
CA ARG A 24 -4.17 -16.84 1.09
C ARG A 24 -4.50 -15.36 1.08
N TRP A 25 -3.55 -14.56 1.53
CA TRP A 25 -3.54 -13.11 1.35
C TRP A 25 -2.90 -12.74 0.02
N SER A 26 -3.43 -11.71 -0.63
CA SER A 26 -2.86 -11.14 -1.86
C SER A 26 -2.97 -9.61 -1.86
N LEU A 27 -2.15 -8.96 -2.68
CA LEU A 27 -2.32 -7.54 -3.00
C LEU A 27 -3.59 -7.33 -3.82
N SER A 28 -4.16 -6.13 -3.69
CA SER A 28 -5.38 -5.69 -4.35
C SER A 28 -5.23 -4.24 -4.79
N ASP A 29 -5.92 -3.87 -5.88
CA ASP A 29 -6.03 -2.47 -6.31
C ASP A 29 -7.09 -1.69 -5.49
N ASP A 30 -7.91 -2.38 -4.68
CA ASP A 30 -8.86 -1.74 -3.77
C ASP A 30 -8.16 -1.25 -2.49
N ILE A 31 -7.98 0.07 -2.42
CA ILE A 31 -7.37 0.78 -1.28
C ILE A 31 -8.40 1.45 -0.35
N SER A 32 -9.70 1.21 -0.56
CA SER A 32 -10.77 1.93 0.16
C SER A 32 -10.84 1.62 1.65
N VAL A 33 -10.45 0.40 2.04
CA VAL A 33 -10.50 -0.08 3.43
C VAL A 33 -9.12 -0.13 4.08
N ASN A 34 -8.11 -0.60 3.34
CA ASN A 34 -6.75 -0.73 3.83
C ASN A 34 -5.74 -0.46 2.71
N PHE A 35 -4.51 -0.12 3.09
CA PHE A 35 -3.44 0.12 2.12
C PHE A 35 -2.05 -0.15 2.72
N ILE A 36 -1.12 -0.51 1.85
CA ILE A 36 0.33 -0.41 2.03
C ILE A 36 0.87 0.53 0.95
N ALA A 37 1.91 1.28 1.31
CA ALA A 37 2.55 2.21 0.39
C ALA A 37 4.04 1.90 0.30
N TYR A 38 4.56 1.79 -0.92
CA TYR A 38 5.98 1.80 -1.20
C TYR A 38 6.40 3.23 -1.57
N GLY A 39 7.46 3.72 -0.94
CA GLY A 39 7.97 5.06 -1.19
C GLY A 39 9.47 5.16 -0.96
N THR A 40 10.09 6.12 -1.63
CA THR A 40 11.52 6.42 -1.55
C THR A 40 11.71 7.77 -0.87
N LYS A 41 12.67 7.86 0.05
CA LYS A 41 13.08 9.13 0.63
C LYS A 41 14.21 9.71 -0.22
N GLU A 42 14.06 10.95 -0.66
CA GLU A 42 15.16 11.68 -1.30
C GLU A 42 16.24 11.98 -0.24
N LYS A 43 17.52 11.95 -0.65
CA LYS A 43 18.66 12.17 0.25
C LYS A 43 18.72 13.61 0.74
#